data_AF-A0AAW1LQ05-F1
#
_entry.id   AF-A0AAW1LQ05-F1
#
_cell.length_a   1.000
_cell.length_b   1.000
_cell.length_c   1.000
_cell.angle_alpha   90.00
_cell.angle_beta   90.00
_cell.angle_gamma   90.00
#
_symmetry.space_group_name_H-M   'P 1'
#
loop_
_entity.id
_entity.type
_entity.pdbx_description
1 polymer ?
#
loop_
_entity_poly.entity_id
_entity_poly.type
_entity_poly.pdbx_seq_one_letter_code
_entity_poly.pdbx_strand_id
1 'polypeptide(L)'
;MPKEGRGGDHKSHIKRDIKENIKKFIKRFPILEKHYCRGKLERQYLSSDLNIAKMSSMYNKACEPNMQCKRSFFRNVFNQNFNIGFSAPQVDVCFQCLELKGKIKREKDASTKQNLISQQKLHTSRAKAFFAHLRLKEKKTPRLNRI
;
A
#
# COMPACT_ATOMS: atom_id res chain seq x y z
N MET A 1 42.48 -36.97 19.99
CA MET A 1 41.57 -35.85 20.32
C MET A 1 40.19 -36.17 19.75
N PRO A 2 39.14 -36.30 20.57
CA PRO A 2 37.78 -36.49 20.04
C PRO A 2 37.37 -35.23 19.25
N LYS A 3 36.92 -35.38 18.00
CA LYS A 3 36.34 -34.26 17.24
C LYS A 3 34.98 -33.92 17.86
N GLU A 4 34.87 -32.72 18.43
CA GLU A 4 33.65 -32.22 19.03
C GLU A 4 32.58 -31.99 17.94
N GLY A 5 31.53 -32.82 17.96
CA GLY A 5 30.45 -32.81 16.95
C GLY A 5 29.18 -32.06 17.39
N ARG A 6 29.24 -31.25 18.44
CA ARG A 6 28.07 -30.52 18.96
C ARG A 6 28.02 -29.12 18.31
N GLY A 7 26.98 -28.84 17.53
CA GLY A 7 26.69 -27.49 17.03
C GLY A 7 27.05 -27.20 15.56
N GLY A 8 27.15 -28.21 14.70
CA GLY A 8 27.29 -27.98 13.25
C GLY A 8 26.09 -27.23 12.65
N ASP A 9 26.36 -26.32 11.70
CA ASP A 9 25.31 -25.56 11.01
C ASP A 9 24.63 -26.41 9.93
N HIS A 10 23.61 -27.16 10.33
CA HIS A 10 22.86 -28.05 9.45
C HIS A 10 21.64 -27.39 8.79
N LYS A 11 21.27 -26.15 9.19
CA LYS A 11 19.97 -25.55 8.82
C LYS A 11 20.10 -24.23 8.09
N SER A 12 21.28 -23.61 8.02
CA SER A 12 21.44 -22.32 7.33
C SER A 12 21.19 -22.40 5.83
N HIS A 13 21.65 -23.45 5.16
CA HIS A 13 21.45 -23.62 3.73
C HIS A 13 19.96 -23.67 3.37
N ILE A 14 19.19 -24.52 4.07
CA ILE A 14 17.74 -24.65 3.88
C ILE A 14 17.06 -23.29 4.14
N LYS A 15 17.45 -22.58 5.20
CA LYS A 15 16.91 -21.24 5.50
C LYS A 15 17.26 -20.20 4.44
N ARG A 16 18.44 -20.31 3.80
CA ARG A 16 18.86 -19.44 2.69
C ARG A 16 17.97 -19.66 1.48
N ASP A 17 17.71 -20.91 1.11
CA ASP A 17 16.90 -21.25 -0.05
C ASP A 17 15.45 -20.77 0.13
N ILE A 18 14.87 -21.01 1.31
CA ILE A 18 13.54 -20.49 1.68
C ILE A 18 13.52 -18.95 1.62
N LYS A 19 14.57 -18.28 2.13
CA LYS A 19 14.67 -16.81 2.09
C LYS A 19 14.70 -16.27 0.66
N GLU A 20 15.40 -16.92 -0.25
CA GLU A 20 15.43 -16.53 -1.66
C GLU A 20 14.09 -16.72 -2.34
N ASN A 21 13.39 -17.82 -2.05
CA ASN A 21 12.06 -18.07 -2.59
C ASN A 21 11.05 -17.01 -2.12
N ILE A 22 11.07 -16.67 -0.82
CA ILE A 22 10.27 -15.58 -0.26
C ILE A 22 10.56 -14.25 -0.98
N LYS A 23 11.84 -13.91 -1.22
CA LYS A 23 12.20 -12.70 -1.95
C LYS A 23 11.65 -12.69 -3.38
N LYS A 24 11.76 -13.82 -4.09
CA LYS A 24 11.20 -13.97 -5.45
C LYS A 24 9.68 -13.81 -5.44
N PHE A 25 9.00 -14.34 -4.43
CA PHE A 25 7.55 -14.22 -4.27
C PHE A 25 7.12 -12.77 -4.01
N ILE A 26 7.78 -12.05 -3.09
CA ILE A 26 7.46 -10.65 -2.76
C ILE A 26 7.61 -9.73 -3.98
N LYS A 27 8.60 -9.98 -4.85
CA LYS A 27 8.81 -9.19 -6.07
C LYS A 27 7.69 -9.32 -7.12
N ARG A 28 6.78 -10.29 -6.98
CA ARG A 28 5.64 -10.48 -7.91
C ARG A 28 4.49 -9.51 -7.64
N PHE A 29 4.44 -8.88 -6.46
CA PHE A 29 3.34 -7.98 -6.13
C PHE A 29 3.50 -6.62 -6.82
N PRO A 30 2.42 -6.07 -7.40
CA PRO A 30 2.47 -4.74 -8.00
C PRO A 30 2.67 -3.69 -6.91
N ILE A 31 3.68 -2.84 -7.10
CA ILE A 31 3.94 -1.71 -6.22
C ILE A 31 3.04 -0.55 -6.66
N LEU A 32 2.36 0.06 -5.69
CA LEU A 32 1.61 1.30 -5.92
C LEU A 32 2.61 2.45 -6.01
N GLU A 33 2.88 2.92 -7.23
CA GLU A 33 3.68 4.12 -7.44
C GLU A 33 2.96 5.36 -6.89
N LYS A 34 3.61 6.09 -5.99
CA LYS A 34 3.22 7.46 -5.68
C LYS A 34 3.81 8.35 -6.77
N HIS A 35 3.01 8.68 -7.76
CA HIS A 35 3.40 9.41 -8.97
C HIS A 35 3.92 10.85 -8.74
N TYR A 36 4.09 11.30 -7.49
CA TYR A 36 4.40 12.68 -7.15
C TYR A 36 5.47 12.81 -6.09
N CYS A 37 6.68 12.29 -6.33
CA CYS A 37 7.88 12.77 -5.65
C CYS A 37 9.11 12.48 -6.52
N ARG A 38 9.57 13.51 -7.25
CA ARG A 38 10.88 13.53 -7.89
C ARG A 38 11.94 13.74 -6.80
N GLY A 39 12.40 12.66 -6.19
CA GLY A 39 13.47 12.70 -5.19
C GLY A 39 13.74 11.30 -4.61
N LYS A 40 15.02 10.97 -4.40
CA LYS A 40 15.54 9.62 -4.08
C LYS A 40 14.77 8.85 -2.98
N LEU A 41 14.60 7.54 -3.23
CA LEU A 41 14.25 6.45 -2.30
C LEU A 41 13.02 6.70 -1.41
N GLU A 42 11.87 6.92 -2.03
CA GLU A 42 10.60 6.80 -1.32
C GLU A 42 10.28 5.34 -0.99
N ARG A 43 9.83 5.11 0.25
CA ARG A 43 9.26 3.84 0.68
C ARG A 43 8.17 3.42 -0.32
N GLN A 44 8.25 2.19 -0.81
CA GLN A 44 7.26 1.62 -1.72
C GLN A 44 6.02 1.18 -0.94
N TYR A 45 4.85 1.20 -1.57
CA TYR A 45 3.60 0.80 -0.92
C TYR A 45 2.90 -0.31 -1.71
N LEU A 46 2.40 -1.32 -1.01
CA LEU A 46 1.46 -2.31 -1.52
C LEU A 46 0.03 -1.88 -1.23
N SER A 47 -0.95 -2.52 -1.88
CA SER A 47 -2.38 -2.32 -1.58
C SER A 47 -2.68 -2.50 -0.09
N SER A 48 -3.62 -1.70 0.42
CA SER A 48 -4.19 -1.80 1.76
C SER A 48 -4.87 -3.14 2.02
N ASP A 49 -5.28 -3.85 0.96
CA ASP A 49 -5.94 -5.15 1.09
C ASP A 49 -4.96 -6.27 1.46
N LEU A 50 -3.67 -6.04 1.23
CA LEU A 50 -2.60 -6.95 1.58
C LEU A 50 -2.10 -6.66 2.99
N ASN A 51 -1.65 -7.72 3.65
CA ASN A 51 -0.90 -7.62 4.89
C ASN A 51 0.07 -8.80 4.98
N ILE A 52 1.02 -8.73 5.93
CA ILE A 52 2.06 -9.77 6.09
C ILE A 52 1.45 -11.15 6.34
N ALA A 53 0.32 -11.25 7.05
CA ALA A 53 -0.34 -12.53 7.33
C ALA A 53 -0.93 -13.13 6.05
N LYS A 54 -1.65 -12.33 5.24
CA LYS A 54 -2.19 -12.73 3.94
C LYS A 54 -1.08 -13.12 2.97
N MET A 55 -0.03 -12.31 2.85
CA MET A 55 1.11 -12.60 1.98
C MET A 55 1.82 -13.90 2.39
N SER A 56 2.04 -14.12 3.69
CA SER A 56 2.65 -15.36 4.18
C SER A 56 1.75 -16.58 3.93
N SER A 57 0.43 -16.44 4.06
CA SER A 57 -0.53 -17.50 3.74
C SER A 57 -0.54 -17.81 2.24
N MET A 58 -0.56 -16.78 1.39
CA MET A 58 -0.49 -16.93 -0.07
C MET A 58 0.83 -17.59 -0.51
N TYR A 59 1.94 -17.20 0.11
CA TYR A 59 3.24 -17.84 -0.13
C TYR A 59 3.20 -19.33 0.19
N ASN A 60 2.76 -19.70 1.40
CA ASN A 60 2.72 -21.11 1.83
C ASN A 60 1.75 -21.97 0.99
N LYS A 61 0.71 -21.36 0.40
CA LYS A 61 -0.21 -22.02 -0.54
C LYS A 61 0.39 -22.22 -1.94
N ALA A 62 1.30 -21.33 -2.34
CA ALA A 62 1.89 -21.33 -3.69
C ALA A 62 3.26 -22.02 -3.75
N CYS A 63 3.88 -22.33 -2.61
CA CYS A 63 5.19 -22.98 -2.55
C CYS A 63 5.06 -24.47 -2.24
N GLU A 64 6.09 -25.22 -2.63
CA GLU A 64 6.25 -26.63 -2.26
C GLU A 64 6.27 -26.83 -0.73
N PRO A 65 5.82 -27.98 -0.20
CA PRO A 65 5.76 -28.25 1.24
C PRO A 65 7.10 -28.06 1.96
N ASN A 66 8.21 -28.38 1.30
CA ASN A 66 9.57 -28.23 1.83
C ASN A 66 10.05 -26.76 1.90
N MET A 67 9.35 -25.83 1.25
CA MET A 67 9.68 -24.40 1.19
C MET A 67 8.74 -23.53 2.04
N GLN A 68 7.78 -24.15 2.71
CA GLN A 68 6.87 -23.46 3.62
C GLN A 68 7.62 -22.88 4.82
N CYS A 69 7.14 -21.73 5.30
CA CYS A 69 7.77 -21.06 6.43
C CYS A 69 6.75 -20.53 7.44
N LYS A 70 7.23 -20.31 8.68
CA LYS A 70 6.45 -19.64 9.72
C LYS A 70 6.29 -18.16 9.38
N ARG A 71 5.13 -17.59 9.71
CA ARG A 71 4.83 -16.16 9.52
C ARG A 71 5.89 -15.23 10.12
N SER A 72 6.48 -15.60 11.26
CA SER A 72 7.57 -14.82 11.89
C SER A 72 8.82 -14.75 11.01
N PHE A 73 9.21 -15.86 10.39
CA PHE A 73 10.33 -15.91 9.46
C PHE A 73 10.05 -15.07 8.21
N PHE A 74 8.86 -15.23 7.62
CA PHE A 74 8.42 -14.40 6.49
C PHE A 74 8.47 -12.89 6.82
N ARG A 75 7.94 -12.50 7.99
CA ARG A 75 7.96 -11.10 8.46
C ARG A 75 9.40 -10.57 8.58
N ASN A 76 10.31 -11.37 9.11
CA ASN A 76 11.71 -10.96 9.27
C ASN A 76 12.37 -10.75 7.90
N VAL A 77 12.16 -11.66 6.95
CA VAL A 77 12.67 -11.51 5.58
C VAL A 77 12.06 -10.27 4.91
N PHE A 78 10.75 -10.05 5.06
CA PHE A 78 10.08 -8.86 4.51
C PHE A 78 10.69 -7.56 5.06
N ASN A 79 10.79 -7.42 6.39
CA ASN A 79 11.28 -6.20 7.03
C ASN A 79 12.77 -5.92 6.79
N GLN A 80 13.61 -6.96 6.69
CA GLN A 80 15.05 -6.79 6.51
C GLN A 80 15.46 -6.57 5.06
N ASN A 81 14.69 -7.08 4.10
CA ASN A 81 15.07 -7.07 2.69
C ASN A 81 14.28 -6.08 1.84
N PHE A 82 13.19 -5.51 2.35
CA PHE A 82 12.32 -4.62 1.59
C PHE A 82 11.95 -3.37 2.40
N ASN A 83 12.13 -2.20 1.79
CA ASN A 83 11.58 -0.94 2.31
C ASN A 83 10.16 -0.71 1.76
N ILE A 84 9.27 -1.66 2.03
CA ILE A 84 7.88 -1.67 1.54
C ILE A 84 6.91 -1.50 2.72
N GLY A 85 5.91 -0.64 2.57
CA GLY A 85 4.77 -0.49 3.48
C GLY A 85 3.46 -0.98 2.84
N PHE A 86 2.39 -0.96 3.62
CA PHE A 86 1.03 -1.11 3.11
C PHE A 86 0.40 0.28 3.03
N SER A 87 -0.33 0.58 1.95
CA SER A 87 -1.04 1.84 1.84
C SER A 87 -2.15 1.91 2.88
N ALA A 88 -2.51 3.12 3.28
CA ALA A 88 -3.75 3.31 4.02
C ALA A 88 -4.93 2.82 3.15
N PRO A 89 -5.98 2.24 3.76
CA PRO A 89 -7.25 2.04 3.08
C PRO A 89 -7.68 3.34 2.40
N GLN A 90 -8.25 3.25 1.20
CA GLN A 90 -8.83 4.43 0.56
C GLN A 90 -10.02 4.89 1.42
N VAL A 91 -9.86 6.03 2.08
CA VAL A 91 -10.91 6.64 2.91
C VAL A 91 -11.80 7.48 1.99
N ASP A 92 -13.13 7.32 2.12
CA ASP A 92 -14.22 8.11 1.52
C ASP A 92 -13.85 8.91 0.27
N VAL A 93 -13.49 8.19 -0.78
CA VAL A 93 -13.29 8.80 -2.09
C VAL A 93 -14.65 9.18 -2.65
N CYS A 94 -14.84 10.46 -2.93
CA CYS A 94 -16.07 10.94 -3.57
C CYS A 94 -16.30 10.18 -4.89
N PHE A 95 -17.43 9.49 -5.00
CA PHE A 95 -17.80 8.71 -6.19
C PHE A 95 -17.78 9.56 -7.46
N GLN A 96 -18.34 10.77 -7.41
CA GLN A 96 -18.34 11.70 -8.55
C GLN A 96 -16.91 12.08 -8.99
N CYS A 97 -15.99 12.26 -8.03
CA CYS A 97 -14.58 12.52 -8.36
C CYS A 97 -13.93 11.33 -9.07
N LEU A 98 -14.19 10.11 -8.61
CA LEU A 98 -13.66 8.88 -9.23
C LEU A 98 -14.20 8.71 -10.65
N GLU A 99 -15.52 8.87 -10.81
CA GLU A 99 -16.19 8.74 -12.10
C GLU A 99 -15.66 9.76 -13.12
N LEU A 100 -15.58 11.04 -12.75
CA LEU A 100 -15.07 12.09 -13.63
C LEU A 100 -13.60 11.86 -14.00
N LYS A 101 -12.74 11.44 -13.05
CA LYS A 101 -11.36 11.06 -13.35
C LYS A 101 -11.28 9.92 -14.36
N GLY A 102 -12.12 8.89 -14.19
CA GLY A 102 -12.19 7.75 -15.09
C GLY A 102 -12.66 8.13 -16.50
N LYS A 103 -13.63 9.05 -16.62
CA LYS A 103 -14.09 9.59 -17.91
C LYS A 103 -13.00 10.41 -18.59
N ILE A 104 -12.37 11.37 -17.89
CA ILE A 104 -11.29 12.22 -18.42
C ILE A 104 -10.11 11.39 -18.94
N LYS A 105 -9.76 10.29 -18.25
CA LYS A 105 -8.64 9.42 -18.64
C LYS A 105 -8.92 8.63 -19.93
N ARG A 106 -10.18 8.23 -20.16
CA ARG A 106 -10.60 7.41 -21.32
C ARG A 106 -11.01 8.25 -22.52
N GLU A 107 -11.42 9.49 -22.28
CA GLU A 107 -11.91 10.38 -23.33
C GLU A 107 -10.79 10.83 -24.28
N LYS A 108 -11.06 10.71 -25.57
CA LYS A 108 -10.14 11.04 -26.66
C LYS A 108 -10.47 12.38 -27.31
N ASP A 109 -11.75 12.72 -27.40
CA ASP A 109 -12.16 14.00 -27.97
C ASP A 109 -11.78 15.17 -27.05
N ALA A 110 -11.23 16.23 -27.65
CA ALA A 110 -10.69 17.34 -26.88
C ALA A 110 -11.81 18.18 -26.25
N SER A 111 -12.91 18.40 -26.96
CA SER A 111 -14.03 19.24 -26.50
C SER A 111 -14.75 18.60 -25.32
N THR A 112 -15.13 17.33 -25.44
CA THR A 112 -15.78 16.57 -24.36
C THR A 112 -14.88 16.43 -23.14
N LYS A 113 -13.57 16.22 -23.35
CA LYS A 113 -12.59 16.17 -22.27
C LYS A 113 -12.49 17.50 -21.50
N GLN A 114 -12.50 18.64 -22.19
CA GLN A 114 -12.52 19.95 -21.52
C GLN A 114 -13.80 20.14 -20.70
N ASN A 115 -14.95 19.71 -21.21
CA ASN A 115 -16.21 19.77 -20.46
C ASN A 115 -16.16 18.92 -19.18
N LEU A 116 -15.62 17.70 -19.24
CA LEU A 116 -15.44 16.83 -18.07
C LEU A 116 -14.47 17.43 -17.05
N ILE A 117 -13.38 18.06 -17.50
CA ILE A 117 -12.44 18.78 -16.63
C ILE A 117 -13.12 19.96 -15.95
N SER A 118 -13.95 20.73 -16.67
CA SER A 118 -14.71 21.85 -16.11
C SER A 118 -15.71 21.39 -15.04
N GLN A 119 -16.42 20.28 -15.28
CA GLN A 119 -17.31 19.67 -14.29
C GLN A 119 -16.54 19.23 -13.03
N GLN A 120 -15.37 18.61 -13.19
CA GLN A 120 -14.52 18.20 -12.07
C GLN A 120 -14.03 19.41 -11.25
N LYS A 121 -13.61 20.49 -11.92
CA LYS A 121 -13.20 21.74 -11.25
C LYS A 121 -14.35 22.34 -10.45
N LEU A 122 -15.55 22.43 -11.04
CA LEU A 122 -16.73 22.96 -10.36
C LEU A 122 -17.09 22.14 -9.12
N HIS A 123 -17.12 20.81 -9.24
CA HIS A 123 -17.36 19.91 -8.12
C HIS A 123 -16.36 20.13 -6.98
N THR A 124 -15.07 20.21 -7.31
CA THR A 124 -14.00 20.43 -6.32
C THR A 124 -14.10 21.81 -5.66
N SER A 125 -14.47 22.84 -6.43
CA SER A 125 -14.67 24.20 -5.94
C SER A 125 -15.83 24.28 -4.93
N ARG A 126 -16.97 23.66 -5.26
CA ARG A 126 -18.14 23.57 -4.37
C ARG A 126 -17.79 22.89 -3.03
N ALA A 127 -17.09 21.76 -3.09
CA ALA A 127 -16.65 21.05 -1.89
C ALA A 127 -15.72 21.93 -1.03
N LYS A 128 -14.74 22.61 -1.63
CA LYS A 128 -13.84 23.54 -0.91
C LYS A 128 -14.61 24.66 -0.22
N ALA A 129 -15.56 25.30 -0.92
CA ALA A 129 -16.39 26.36 -0.36
C ALA A 129 -17.24 25.86 0.83
N PHE A 130 -17.83 24.68 0.70
CA PHE A 130 -18.61 24.04 1.78
C PHE A 130 -17.76 23.80 3.02
N PHE A 131 -16.59 23.16 2.89
CA PHE A 131 -15.71 22.89 4.03
C PHE A 131 -15.11 24.17 4.63
N ALA A 132 -14.83 25.19 3.82
CA ALA A 132 -14.43 26.51 4.33
C ALA A 132 -15.54 27.11 5.20
N HIS A 133 -16.79 27.05 4.75
CA HIS A 133 -17.95 27.54 5.49
C HIS A 133 -18.19 26.75 6.79
N LEU A 134 -18.04 25.43 6.79
CA LEU A 134 -18.11 24.61 8.01
C LEU A 134 -17.07 25.04 9.06
N ARG A 135 -15.81 25.22 8.66
CA ARG A 135 -14.74 25.67 9.57
C ARG A 135 -15.02 27.06 10.16
N LEU A 136 -15.63 27.95 9.38
CA LEU A 136 -16.04 29.26 9.87
C LEU A 136 -17.18 29.17 10.89
N LYS A 137 -18.14 28.25 10.68
CA LYS A 137 -19.21 27.98 11.65
C LYS A 137 -18.67 27.42 12.97
N GLU A 138 -17.75 26.46 12.92
CA GLU A 138 -17.13 25.86 14.11
C GLU A 138 -16.38 26.90 14.96
N LYS A 139 -15.70 27.88 14.33
CA LYS A 139 -15.02 28.96 15.05
C LYS A 139 -15.98 29.95 15.72
N LYS A 140 -17.19 30.11 15.18
CA LYS A 140 -18.20 31.04 15.71
C LYS A 140 -19.03 30.42 16.84
N THR A 141 -19.13 29.09 16.88
CA THR A 141 -19.73 28.38 18.01
C THR A 141 -18.69 28.21 19.12
N PRO A 142 -18.80 28.91 20.27
CA PRO A 142 -17.95 28.59 21.41
C PRO A 142 -18.15 27.11 21.76
N ARG A 143 -17.05 26.38 21.97
CA ARG A 143 -17.12 25.02 22.50
C ARG A 143 -17.73 25.13 23.89
N LEU A 144 -19.03 24.85 24.01
CA LEU A 144 -19.66 24.62 25.29
C LEU A 144 -18.89 23.47 25.95
N ASN A 145 -18.13 23.80 26.99
CA ASN A 145 -17.46 22.80 27.81
C ASN A 145 -18.54 21.83 28.29
N ARG A 146 -18.44 20.56 27.88
CA ARG A 146 -19.19 19.48 28.50
C ARG A 146 -18.69 19.38 29.94
N ILE A 147 -19.55 19.77 30.88
CA ILE A 147 -19.48 19.41 32.30
C ILE A 147 -19.74 17.90 32.41
#